data_AF-W4UX44-F1
#
_entry.id   AF-W4UX44-F1
#
_cell.length_a   1.000
_cell.length_b   1.000
_cell.length_c   1.000
_cell.angle_alpha   90.00
_cell.angle_beta   90.00
_cell.angle_gamma   90.00
#
_symmetry.space_group_name_H-M   'P 1'
#
loop_
_entity.id
_entity.type
_entity.pdbx_description
1 polymer ?
#
loop_
_entity_poly.entity_id
_entity_poly.type
_entity_poly.pdbx_seq_one_letter_code
_entity_poly.pdbx_strand_id
1 'polypeptide(L)'
;MGNEYGIKFTPEEESKFVLSPTFGVPIRSMQQFLNLSDEQRDKVLPNEGIPCDSTDNQFKSWVRNARSANADLRIAIKADATTPYSVIKNVMNSLQDLRENRYNLITSLKTTSEE
;
A
#
# COMPACT_ATOMS: atom_id res chain seq x y z
N MET A 1 -12.61 -3.04 4.58
CA MET A 1 -12.18 -1.67 4.19
C MET A 1 -13.34 -0.76 3.83
N GLY A 2 -14.08 -0.90 2.71
CA GLY A 2 -15.15 0.05 2.34
C GLY A 2 -16.17 0.37 3.44
N ASN A 3 -16.74 -0.68 4.06
CA ASN A 3 -17.69 -0.52 5.17
C ASN A 3 -17.10 0.15 6.42
N GLU A 4 -15.79 0.00 6.67
CA GLU A 4 -15.08 0.60 7.80
C GLU A 4 -14.94 2.12 7.64
N TYR A 5 -14.93 2.61 6.40
CA TYR A 5 -14.84 4.03 6.05
C TYR A 5 -16.16 4.62 5.54
N GLY A 6 -17.26 3.87 5.61
CA GLY A 6 -18.58 4.30 5.13
C GLY A 6 -18.70 4.41 3.61
N ILE A 7 -17.80 3.77 2.86
CA ILE A 7 -17.74 3.80 1.39
C ILE A 7 -18.32 2.49 0.86
N LYS A 8 -19.35 2.60 0.00
CA LYS A 8 -19.91 1.44 -0.72
C LYS A 8 -19.32 1.40 -2.11
N PHE A 9 -18.62 0.31 -2.43
CA PHE A 9 -18.16 0.04 -3.78
C PHE A 9 -19.27 -0.64 -4.58
N THR A 10 -19.37 -0.29 -5.85
CA THR A 10 -20.23 -0.98 -6.82
C THR A 10 -19.54 -2.27 -7.30
N PRO A 11 -20.30 -3.28 -7.76
CA PRO A 11 -19.71 -4.52 -8.27
C PRO A 11 -18.76 -4.30 -9.46
N GLU A 12 -18.97 -3.24 -10.25
CA GLU A 12 -18.06 -2.84 -11.33
C GLU A 12 -16.72 -2.31 -10.79
N GLU A 13 -16.75 -1.50 -9.73
CA GLU A 13 -15.55 -0.99 -9.05
C GLU A 13 -14.76 -2.12 -8.39
N GLU A 14 -15.45 -3.10 -7.77
CA GLU A 14 -14.79 -4.27 -7.19
C GLU A 14 -14.09 -5.12 -8.26
N SER A 15 -14.74 -5.37 -9.39
CA SER A 15 -14.15 -6.11 -10.50
C SER A 15 -12.90 -5.40 -11.06
N LYS A 16 -12.99 -4.08 -11.24
CA LYS A 16 -11.83 -3.25 -11.64
C LYS A 16 -10.71 -3.30 -10.63
N PHE A 17 -11.02 -3.28 -9.33
CA PHE A 17 -10.00 -3.36 -8.30
C PHE A 17 -9.27 -4.71 -8.30
N VAL A 18 -10.00 -5.82 -8.46
CA VAL A 18 -9.41 -7.17 -8.56
C VAL A 18 -8.47 -7.29 -9.75
N LEU A 19 -8.82 -6.63 -10.87
CA LEU A 19 -7.99 -6.60 -12.07
C LEU A 19 -6.79 -5.64 -11.97
N SER A 20 -6.78 -4.74 -10.99
CA SER A 20 -5.72 -3.74 -10.81
C SER A 20 -4.54 -4.33 -10.03
N PRO A 21 -3.34 -4.47 -10.64
CA PRO A 21 -2.21 -5.09 -9.97
C PRO A 21 -1.56 -4.20 -8.90
N THR A 22 -1.75 -2.88 -9.00
CA THR A 22 -1.14 -1.88 -8.11
C THR A 22 -2.18 -0.87 -7.68
N PHE A 23 -2.16 -0.52 -6.40
CA PHE A 23 -2.99 0.54 -5.82
C PHE A 23 -2.19 1.30 -4.76
N GLY A 24 -2.51 2.59 -4.59
CA GLY A 24 -1.74 3.48 -3.73
C GLY A 24 -2.49 4.74 -3.34
N VAL A 25 -3.82 4.72 -3.31
CA VAL A 25 -4.63 5.92 -3.03
C VAL A 25 -5.33 5.80 -1.67
N PRO A 26 -5.64 6.93 -1.01
CA PRO A 26 -6.52 6.92 0.16
C PRO A 26 -7.87 6.28 -0.17
N ILE A 27 -8.47 5.57 0.80
CA ILE A 27 -9.71 4.82 0.57
C ILE A 27 -10.87 5.70 0.06
N ARG A 28 -10.88 6.99 0.44
CA ARG A 28 -11.86 8.00 -0.03
C ARG A 28 -11.69 8.34 -1.50
N SER A 29 -10.46 8.37 -2.00
CA SER A 29 -10.13 8.65 -3.40
C SER A 29 -10.18 7.40 -4.28
N MET A 30 -10.33 6.22 -3.67
CA MET A 30 -10.33 4.93 -4.37
C MET A 30 -11.44 4.80 -5.40
N GLN A 31 -12.66 5.27 -5.11
CA GLN A 31 -13.75 5.28 -6.08
C GLN A 31 -13.43 6.12 -7.31
N GLN A 32 -12.86 7.32 -7.11
CA GLN A 32 -12.43 8.17 -8.22
C GLN A 32 -11.32 7.50 -9.02
N PHE A 33 -10.34 6.90 -8.34
CA PHE A 33 -9.25 6.16 -8.97
C PHE A 33 -9.75 4.99 -9.83
N LEU A 34 -10.73 4.23 -9.36
CA LEU A 34 -11.35 3.12 -10.12
C LEU A 34 -12.19 3.61 -11.31
N ASN A 35 -12.65 4.86 -11.28
CA ASN A 35 -13.37 5.48 -12.40
C ASN A 35 -12.45 6.12 -13.46
N LEU A 36 -11.17 6.37 -13.14
CA LEU A 36 -10.18 6.84 -14.11
C LEU A 36 -9.76 5.74 -15.11
N SER A 37 -9.25 6.15 -16.27
CA SER A 37 -8.61 5.23 -17.23
C SER A 37 -7.24 4.77 -16.73
N ASP A 38 -6.74 3.62 -17.22
CA ASP A 38 -5.43 3.09 -16.83
C ASP A 38 -4.29 4.10 -17.00
N GLU A 39 -4.27 4.87 -18.09
CA GLU A 39 -3.26 5.93 -18.31
C GLU A 39 -3.30 7.04 -17.25
N GLN A 40 -4.49 7.36 -16.75
CA GLN A 40 -4.65 8.35 -15.69
C GLN A 40 -4.27 7.75 -14.33
N ARG A 41 -4.57 6.47 -14.09
CA ARG A 41 -4.16 5.77 -12.87
C ARG A 41 -2.64 5.72 -12.75
N ASP A 42 -1.92 5.40 -13.83
CA ASP A 42 -0.46 5.39 -13.87
C ASP A 42 0.15 6.77 -13.57
N LYS A 43 -0.51 7.87 -13.96
CA LYS A 43 -0.05 9.24 -13.63
C LYS A 43 -0.33 9.64 -12.19
N VAL A 44 -1.37 9.10 -11.58
CA VAL A 44 -1.82 9.44 -10.23
C VAL A 44 -1.07 8.61 -9.17
N LEU A 45 -0.82 7.33 -9.44
CA LEU A 45 -0.07 6.41 -8.55
C LEU A 45 1.27 6.94 -8.00
N PRO A 46 2.15 7.62 -8.76
CA PRO A 46 3.41 8.13 -8.21
C PRO A 46 3.24 9.33 -7.27
N ASN A 47 2.09 10.02 -7.34
CA ASN A 47 1.82 11.22 -6.54
C ASN A 47 0.92 10.92 -5.32
N GLU A 48 0.14 9.85 -5.39
CA GLU A 48 -0.76 9.43 -4.32
C GLU A 48 -0.10 8.35 -3.45
N GLY A 49 -0.48 8.33 -2.17
CA GLY A 49 -0.01 7.34 -1.22
C GLY A 49 -1.11 6.94 -0.24
N ILE A 50 -0.96 5.75 0.35
CA ILE A 50 -1.80 5.35 1.48
C ILE A 50 -1.26 6.05 2.74
N PRO A 51 -2.08 6.81 3.47
CA PRO A 51 -1.62 7.48 4.67
C PRO A 51 -1.22 6.45 5.74
N CYS A 52 -0.02 6.66 6.28
CA CYS A 52 0.60 5.91 7.35
C CYS A 52 1.07 6.88 8.44
N ASP A 53 0.24 7.88 8.74
CA ASP A 53 0.53 8.87 9.77
C ASP A 53 -0.13 8.48 11.10
N SER A 54 0.43 8.99 12.20
CA SER A 54 0.06 8.66 13.58
C SER A 54 -1.43 8.92 13.89
N THR A 55 -2.04 9.88 13.19
CA THR A 55 -3.44 10.30 13.40
C THR A 55 -4.43 9.54 12.51
N ASP A 56 -4.02 9.10 11.31
CA ASP A 56 -4.86 8.37 10.35
C ASP A 56 -4.02 7.28 9.64
N ASN A 57 -4.04 6.08 10.21
CA ASN A 57 -3.24 4.94 9.76
C ASN A 57 -4.07 3.99 8.88
N GLN A 58 -4.42 4.41 7.67
CA GLN A 58 -5.16 3.57 6.73
C GLN A 58 -4.35 2.33 6.32
N PHE A 59 -3.02 2.47 6.26
CA PHE A 59 -2.13 1.34 6.00
C PHE A 59 -2.35 0.18 6.98
N LYS A 60 -2.58 0.47 8.27
CA LYS A 60 -2.82 -0.58 9.26
C LYS A 60 -4.11 -1.35 8.98
N SER A 61 -5.20 -0.63 8.68
CA SER A 61 -6.48 -1.24 8.29
C SER A 61 -6.32 -2.09 7.04
N TRP A 62 -5.56 -1.62 6.03
CA TRP A 62 -5.27 -2.39 4.82
C TRP A 62 -4.59 -3.72 5.10
N VAL A 63 -3.49 -3.69 5.87
CA VAL A 63 -2.73 -4.91 6.20
C VAL A 63 -3.59 -5.87 7.03
N ARG A 64 -4.35 -5.35 8.01
CA ARG A 64 -5.24 -6.18 8.84
C ARG A 64 -6.33 -6.86 8.02
N ASN A 65 -6.98 -6.12 7.12
CA ASN A 65 -8.05 -6.66 6.28
C ASN A 65 -7.50 -7.63 5.22
N ALA A 66 -6.28 -7.38 4.70
CA ALA A 66 -5.60 -8.29 3.80
C ALA A 66 -5.26 -9.62 4.50
N ARG A 67 -4.69 -9.57 5.71
CA ARG A 67 -4.39 -10.78 6.51
C ARG A 67 -5.65 -11.54 6.90
N SER A 68 -6.75 -10.84 7.23
CA SER A 68 -8.04 -11.48 7.51
C SER A 68 -8.60 -12.22 6.29
N ALA A 69 -8.31 -11.75 5.08
CA ALA A 69 -8.70 -12.44 3.85
C ALA A 69 -7.76 -13.61 3.53
N ASN A 70 -6.46 -13.45 3.77
CA ASN A 70 -5.44 -14.46 3.51
C ASN A 70 -4.39 -14.53 4.63
N ALA A 71 -4.48 -15.58 5.45
CA ALA A 71 -3.61 -15.77 6.62
C ALA A 71 -2.13 -16.03 6.26
N ASP A 72 -1.82 -16.50 5.04
CA ASP A 72 -0.45 -16.82 4.58
C ASP A 72 0.21 -15.71 3.75
N LEU A 73 -0.38 -14.50 3.71
CA LEU A 73 0.22 -13.37 2.99
C LEU A 73 1.66 -13.09 3.46
N ARG A 74 2.55 -12.91 2.49
CA ARG A 74 3.93 -12.45 2.70
C ARG A 74 4.03 -11.00 2.30
N ILE A 75 4.48 -10.16 3.23
CA ILE A 75 4.66 -8.73 2.99
C ILE A 75 6.09 -8.49 2.51
N ALA A 76 6.24 -7.74 1.42
CA ALA A 76 7.53 -7.27 0.95
C ALA A 76 7.53 -5.74 0.95
N ILE A 77 8.57 -5.15 1.53
CA ILE A 77 8.82 -3.71 1.51
C ILE A 77 9.90 -3.47 0.48
N LYS A 78 9.55 -2.78 -0.62
CA LYS A 78 10.53 -2.33 -1.60
C LYS A 78 10.80 -0.85 -1.37
N ALA A 79 12.07 -0.47 -1.28
CA ALA A 79 12.48 0.92 -1.14
C ALA A 79 13.75 1.19 -1.96
N ASP A 80 13.85 2.41 -2.49
CA ASP A 80 15.04 2.87 -3.18
C ASP A 80 16.13 3.29 -2.20
N ALA A 81 17.39 3.21 -2.65
CA ALA A 81 18.56 3.52 -1.82
C ALA A 81 18.59 4.98 -1.33
N THR A 82 17.93 5.89 -2.06
CA THR A 82 17.87 7.32 -1.73
C THR A 82 16.73 7.66 -0.77
N THR A 83 15.83 6.71 -0.46
CA THR A 83 14.71 6.97 0.45
C THR A 83 15.21 7.10 1.90
N PRO A 84 14.83 8.17 2.62
CA PRO A 84 15.26 8.37 4.00
C PRO A 84 14.74 7.27 4.93
N TYR A 85 15.61 6.81 5.83
CA TYR A 85 15.30 5.74 6.78
C TYR A 85 14.11 6.05 7.69
N SER A 86 13.84 7.32 7.98
CA SER A 86 12.69 7.75 8.80
C SER A 86 11.36 7.26 8.21
N VAL A 87 11.21 7.31 6.88
CA VAL A 87 9.99 6.86 6.19
C VAL A 87 9.85 5.34 6.29
N ILE A 88 10.95 4.61 6.07
CA ILE A 88 11.00 3.16 6.17
C ILE A 88 10.70 2.71 7.60
N LYS A 89 11.24 3.42 8.60
CA LYS A 89 11.02 3.17 10.02
C LYS A 89 9.55 3.35 10.39
N ASN A 90 8.86 4.35 9.84
CA ASN A 90 7.43 4.55 10.09
C ASN A 90 6.61 3.35 9.59
N VAL A 91 6.92 2.82 8.40
CA VAL A 91 6.26 1.62 7.87
C VAL A 91 6.57 0.39 8.72
N MET A 92 7.84 0.20 9.13
CA MET A 92 8.24 -0.90 10.00
C MET A 92 7.54 -0.84 11.37
N ASN A 93 7.45 0.33 11.99
CA ASN A 93 6.74 0.53 13.26
C ASN A 93 5.24 0.20 13.11
N SER A 94 4.61 0.61 12.01
CA SER A 94 3.20 0.29 11.74
C SER A 94 2.96 -1.21 11.56
N LEU A 95 3.89 -1.94 10.91
CA LEU A 95 3.83 -3.40 10.80
C LEU A 95 4.09 -4.09 12.14
N GLN A 96 5.02 -3.58 12.94
CA GLN A 96 5.33 -4.11 14.27
C GLN A 96 4.14 -4.01 15.23
N ASP A 97 3.40 -2.90 15.18
CA ASP A 97 2.17 -2.68 15.95
C ASP A 97 1.09 -3.73 15.62
N LEU A 98 1.00 -4.11 14.35
CA LEU A 98 0.14 -5.21 13.87
C LEU A 98 0.67 -6.61 14.22
N ARG A 99 1.82 -6.71 14.89
CA ARG A 99 2.58 -7.95 15.15
C ARG A 99 3.00 -8.68 13.86
N GLU A 100 3.10 -7.95 12.76
CA GLU A 100 3.48 -8.43 11.44
C GLU A 100 4.99 -8.29 11.23
N ASN A 101 5.77 -9.01 12.06
CA ASN A 101 7.23 -8.90 12.08
C ASN A 101 7.94 -9.71 10.96
N ARG A 102 7.20 -10.46 10.15
CA ARG A 102 7.75 -11.27 9.05
C ARG A 102 7.52 -10.58 7.71
N TYR A 103 8.50 -9.78 7.29
CA TYR A 103 8.50 -9.10 6.00
C TYR A 103 9.85 -9.24 5.28
N ASN A 104 9.81 -9.23 3.96
CA ASN A 104 11.01 -9.19 3.12
C ASN A 104 11.34 -7.74 2.78
N LEU A 105 12.54 -7.26 3.12
CA LEU A 105 13.01 -5.95 2.67
C LEU A 105 13.79 -6.13 1.37
N ILE A 106 13.26 -5.58 0.28
CA ILE A 106 13.88 -5.58 -1.04
C ILE A 106 14.46 -4.19 -1.29
N THR A 107 15.78 -4.08 -1.26
CA THR A 107 16.48 -2.84 -1.62
C THR A 107 16.99 -2.93 -3.06
N SER A 108 17.02 -1.80 -3.77
CA SER A 108 17.68 -1.72 -5.08
C SER A 108 19.14 -2.17 -5.00
N LEU A 109 19.67 -2.63 -6.15
CA LEU A 109 20.96 -3.31 -6.26
C LEU A 109 22.10 -2.55 -5.57
N LYS A 110 22.86 -3.28 -4.75
CA LYS A 110 24.22 -2.91 -4.37
C LYS A 110 25.00 -2.82 -5.69
N THR A 111 25.28 -1.61 -6.20
CA THR A 111 26.42 -1.46 -7.10
C THR A 111 27.62 -1.82 -6.25
N THR A 112 28.10 -3.05 -6.37
CA THR A 112 29.45 -3.38 -5.96
C THR A 112 30.33 -2.50 -6.84
N SER A 113 30.72 -1.33 -6.34
CA SER A 113 31.93 -0.68 -6.82
C SER A 113 33.06 -1.65 -6.48
N GLU A 114 33.41 -2.51 -7.43
CA GLU A 114 34.75 -3.06 -7.49
C GLU A 114 35.73 -1.89 -7.61
N GLU A 115 36.85 -2.02 -6.90
CA GLU A 115 37.97 -1.08 -6.76
C GLU A 115 38.47 -0.45 -8.07
#